data_AF-A0A8X7CN42-F1
#
_entry.id   AF-A0A8X7CN42-F1
#
_cell.length_a   1.000
_cell.length_b   1.000
_cell.length_c   1.000
_cell.angle_alpha   90.00
_cell.angle_beta   90.00
_cell.angle_gamma   90.00
#
_symmetry.space_group_name_H-M   'P 1'
#
loop_
_entity.id
_entity.type
_entity.pdbx_description
1 polymer ?
#
loop_
_entity_poly.entity_id
_entity_poly.type
_entity_poly.pdbx_seq_one_letter_code
_entity_poly.pdbx_strand_id
1 'polypeptide(L)'
;MPALQSLYLTGNPLSTISEAVFRPIWKKLNLFLFYDTQLSCDCRIAWLTKEDNSKKYMHAECSSPLNFKGKLLENLHPDDLWC
;
A
#
# COMPACT_ATOMS: atom_id res chain seq x y z
N MET A 1 5.59 -0.18 20.68
CA MET A 1 5.50 -1.62 20.30
C MET A 1 6.75 -2.00 19.51
N PRO A 2 7.85 -2.50 20.13
CA PRO A 2 9.13 -2.57 19.44
C PRO A 2 9.34 -3.82 18.55
N ALA A 3 8.45 -4.82 18.62
CA ALA A 3 8.66 -6.14 17.99
C ALA A 3 7.69 -6.49 16.85
N LEU A 4 6.91 -5.52 16.34
CA LEU A 4 5.96 -5.82 15.27
C LEU A 4 6.73 -6.12 13.97
N GLN A 5 6.60 -7.36 13.48
CA GLN A 5 7.24 -7.84 12.27
C GLN A 5 6.25 -8.24 11.20
N SER A 6 5.07 -8.77 11.53
CA SER A 6 4.09 -9.16 10.52
C SER A 6 2.80 -8.37 10.72
N LEU A 7 2.26 -7.82 9.63
CA LEU A 7 0.99 -7.10 9.65
C LEU A 7 0.11 -7.59 8.49
N TYR A 8 -1.11 -8.01 8.82
CA TYR A 8 -2.12 -8.51 7.88
C TYR A 8 -3.30 -7.54 7.89
N LEU A 9 -3.63 -6.97 6.72
CA LEU A 9 -4.73 -6.00 6.60
C LEU A 9 -5.83 -6.43 5.61
N THR A 10 -5.75 -7.66 5.09
CA THR A 10 -6.77 -8.28 4.22
C THR A 10 -8.18 -8.16 4.77
N GLY A 11 -9.16 -7.89 3.91
CA GLY A 11 -10.58 -7.81 4.28
C GLY A 11 -10.97 -6.58 5.10
N ASN A 12 -10.05 -5.62 5.32
CA ASN A 12 -10.39 -4.35 5.94
C ASN A 12 -10.79 -3.33 4.86
N PRO A 13 -11.79 -2.47 5.10
CA PRO A 13 -12.23 -1.43 4.16
C PRO A 13 -11.26 -0.23 4.14
N LEU A 14 -9.96 -0.51 4.05
CA LEU A 14 -8.93 0.51 3.97
C LEU A 14 -8.89 1.07 2.55
N SER A 15 -9.06 2.39 2.47
CA SER A 15 -8.95 3.14 1.21
C SER A 15 -7.57 3.76 0.99
N THR A 16 -6.74 3.84 2.04
CA THR A 16 -5.39 4.40 1.96
C THR A 16 -4.49 3.82 3.05
N ILE A 17 -3.18 3.85 2.82
CA ILE A 17 -2.16 3.54 3.82
C ILE A 17 -1.39 4.84 4.09
N SER A 18 -1.64 5.45 5.24
CA SER A 18 -1.05 6.75 5.59
C SER A 18 0.45 6.63 5.92
N GLU A 19 1.27 7.41 5.22
CA GLU A 19 2.72 7.46 5.47
C GLU A 19 3.03 7.78 6.94
N ALA A 20 2.34 8.76 7.52
CA ALA A 20 2.59 9.20 8.90
C ALA A 20 2.39 8.08 9.93
N VAL A 21 1.45 7.16 9.68
CA VAL A 21 1.15 6.04 10.58
C VAL A 21 2.16 4.90 10.40
N PHE A 22 2.50 4.58 9.15
CA PHE A 22 3.23 3.37 8.83
C PHE A 22 4.74 3.56 8.68
N ARG A 23 5.21 4.76 8.30
CA ARG A 23 6.63 5.06 8.09
C ARG A 23 7.53 4.71 9.29
N PRO A 24 7.15 4.97 10.56
CA PRO A 24 7.99 4.61 11.71
C PRO A 24 8.27 3.11 11.86
N ILE A 25 7.38 2.27 11.34
CA ILE A 25 7.47 0.81 11.43
C ILE A 25 7.77 0.13 10.08
N TRP A 26 7.69 0.86 8.96
CA TRP A 26 7.71 0.31 7.61
C TRP A 26 8.88 -0.61 7.34
N LYS A 27 10.10 -0.21 7.72
CA LYS A 27 11.34 -0.97 7.49
C LYS A 27 11.42 -2.29 8.26
N LYS A 28 10.64 -2.46 9.32
CA LYS A 28 10.66 -3.65 10.19
C LYS A 28 9.57 -4.65 9.84
N LEU A 29 8.59 -4.24 9.05
CA LEU A 29 7.46 -5.07 8.70
C LEU A 29 7.79 -6.02 7.54
N ASN A 30 7.33 -7.24 7.63
CA ASN A 30 6.89 -8.10 6.55
C ASN A 30 5.39 -7.81 6.42
N LEU A 31 5.05 -6.83 5.57
CA LEU A 31 3.66 -6.42 5.38
C LEU A 31 2.99 -7.38 4.40
N PHE A 32 1.80 -7.83 4.78
CA PHE A 32 0.90 -8.64 3.97
C PHE A 32 -0.38 -7.84 3.69
N LEU A 33 -0.41 -7.19 2.53
CA LEU A 33 -1.64 -6.64 1.95
C LEU A 33 -2.09 -7.65 0.91
N PHE A 34 -3.16 -8.40 1.17
CA PHE A 34 -3.74 -9.29 0.17
C PHE A 34 -5.21 -8.99 0.04
N TYR A 35 -5.68 -8.71 -1.18
CA TYR A 35 -7.07 -8.78 -1.62
C TYR A 35 -8.12 -8.00 -0.80
N ASP A 36 -9.22 -7.63 -1.45
CA ASP A 36 -10.41 -7.06 -0.79
C ASP A 36 -10.20 -5.71 -0.06
N THR A 37 -9.16 -4.95 -0.43
CA THR A 37 -8.98 -3.56 0.03
C THR A 37 -9.54 -2.60 -1.03
N GLN A 38 -10.30 -1.60 -0.60
CA GLN A 38 -10.86 -0.57 -1.48
C GLN A 38 -9.84 0.54 -1.71
N LEU A 39 -8.62 0.17 -2.10
CA LEU A 39 -7.49 1.09 -2.14
C LEU A 39 -7.71 2.17 -3.21
N SER A 40 -7.52 3.43 -2.82
CA SER A 40 -7.44 4.57 -3.73
C SER A 40 -5.99 4.83 -4.08
N CYS A 41 -5.64 4.58 -5.32
CA CYS A 41 -4.30 4.77 -5.87
C CYS A 41 -4.14 6.20 -6.38
N ASP A 42 -4.05 7.11 -5.40
CA ASP A 42 -3.80 8.53 -5.59
C ASP A 42 -2.49 8.96 -4.90
N CYS A 43 -2.20 10.27 -4.91
CA CYS A 43 -0.95 10.80 -4.37
C CYS A 43 -0.68 10.40 -2.91
N ARG A 44 -1.72 10.08 -2.11
CA ARG A 44 -1.59 9.73 -0.69
C ARG A 44 -0.89 8.39 -0.48
N ILE A 45 -0.88 7.53 -1.49
CA ILE A 45 -0.21 6.22 -1.42
C ILE A 45 1.11 6.19 -2.20
N ALA A 46 1.48 7.30 -2.87
CA ALA A 46 2.67 7.36 -3.72
C ALA A 46 3.98 7.13 -2.98
N TRP A 47 3.99 7.29 -1.65
CA TRP A 47 5.15 6.93 -0.84
C TRP A 47 5.41 5.41 -0.87
N LEU A 48 4.36 4.58 -0.96
CA LEU A 48 4.50 3.12 -1.00
C LEU A 48 5.33 2.66 -2.20
N THR A 49 5.12 3.26 -3.36
CA THR A 49 5.85 2.91 -4.60
C THR A 49 7.27 3.46 -4.60
N LYS A 50 7.62 4.38 -3.68
CA LYS A 50 8.96 4.95 -3.50
C LYS A 50 9.81 4.24 -2.46
N GLU A 51 9.20 3.43 -1.58
CA GLU A 51 9.92 2.69 -0.53
C GLU A 51 10.55 1.40 -1.07
N ASP A 52 11.61 0.94 -0.40
CA ASP A 52 12.14 -0.41 -0.65
C ASP A 52 11.16 -1.47 -0.09
N ASN A 53 10.54 -2.17 -1.03
CA ASN A 53 9.54 -3.19 -0.76
C ASN A 53 10.04 -4.62 -1.02
N SER A 54 11.34 -4.79 -1.28
CA SER A 54 11.95 -6.10 -1.63
C SER A 54 11.68 -7.22 -0.63
N LYS A 55 11.42 -6.88 0.63
CA LYS A 55 11.13 -7.83 1.72
C LYS A 55 9.64 -7.91 2.08
N LYS A 56 8.77 -7.19 1.36
CA LYS A 56 7.33 -7.12 1.63
C LYS A 56 6.56 -8.04 0.69
N TYR A 57 5.46 -8.59 1.18
CA TYR A 57 4.53 -9.37 0.37
C TYR A 57 3.28 -8.52 0.15
N MET A 58 3.32 -7.64 -0.85
CA MET A 58 2.22 -6.74 -1.15
C MET A 58 1.50 -7.17 -2.42
N HIS A 59 0.21 -7.47 -2.28
CA HIS A 59 -0.73 -7.68 -3.36
C HIS A 59 -1.92 -6.74 -3.15
N ALA A 60 -1.73 -5.49 -3.56
CA ALA A 60 -2.71 -4.44 -3.41
C ALA A 60 -3.25 -4.05 -4.79
N GLU A 61 -4.53 -4.33 -5.02
CA GLU A 61 -5.25 -3.93 -6.23
C GLU A 61 -5.96 -2.60 -6.02
N CYS A 62 -5.81 -1.69 -6.97
CA CYS A 62 -6.46 -0.40 -6.94
C CYS A 62 -7.95 -0.53 -7.25
N SER A 63 -8.79 0.10 -6.43
CA SER A 63 -10.24 0.20 -6.66
C SER A 63 -10.64 1.53 -7.31
N SER A 64 -9.84 2.58 -7.09
CA SER A 64 -9.97 3.91 -7.66
C SER A 64 -8.60 4.56 -7.85
N PRO A 65 -8.47 5.62 -8.66
CA PRO A 65 -9.43 6.09 -9.67
C PRO A 65 -9.66 5.08 -10.81
N LEU A 66 -10.65 5.32 -11.67
CA LEU A 66 -11.12 4.35 -12.69
C LEU A 66 -10.00 3.87 -13.63
N ASN A 67 -9.05 4.75 -13.97
CA ASN A 67 -7.88 4.46 -14.80
C ASN A 67 -6.87 3.50 -14.16
N PHE A 68 -6.92 3.33 -12.83
CA PHE A 68 -6.12 2.35 -12.10
C PHE A 68 -6.93 1.19 -11.57
N LYS A 69 -8.26 1.20 -11.71
CA LYS A 69 -9.12 0.11 -11.24
C LYS A 69 -8.66 -1.24 -11.82
N GLY A 70 -8.41 -2.22 -10.95
CA GLY A 70 -7.93 -3.55 -11.34
C GLY A 70 -6.41 -3.66 -11.53
N LYS A 71 -5.67 -2.55 -11.44
CA LYS A 71 -4.20 -2.58 -11.51
C LYS A 71 -3.61 -2.84 -10.14
N LEU A 72 -2.53 -3.62 -10.11
CA LEU A 72 -1.71 -3.80 -8.92
C LEU A 72 -0.86 -2.56 -8.68
N LEU A 73 -0.77 -2.14 -7.41
CA LEU A 73 0.00 -0.98 -6.98
C LEU A 73 1.48 -1.08 -7.38
N GLU A 74 2.06 -2.28 -7.32
CA GLU A 74 3.46 -2.55 -7.70
C GLU A 74 3.76 -2.25 -9.17
N ASN A 75 2.73 -2.18 -10.02
CA ASN A 75 2.85 -1.88 -11.44
C ASN A 75 2.60 -0.40 -11.77
N LEU A 76 2.38 0.45 -10.77
CA LEU A 76 2.14 1.89 -10.97
C LEU A 76 3.42 2.68 -10.73
N HIS A 77 3.69 3.67 -11.60
CA HIS A 77 4.79 4.60 -11.37
C HIS A 77 4.36 5.64 -10.33
N PRO A 78 5.24 6.06 -9.40
CA PRO A 78 4.88 7.07 -8.39
C PRO A 78 4.36 8.39 -8.97
N ASP A 79 4.85 8.77 -10.16
CA ASP A 79 4.43 10.02 -10.85
C ASP A 79 3.05 9.92 -11.50
N ASP A 80 2.52 8.71 -11.68
CA ASP A 80 1.16 8.49 -12.18
C ASP A 80 0.10 8.72 -11.08
N LEU A 81 0.51 8.77 -9.80
CA LEU A 81 -0.37 8.87 -8.65
C LEU A 81 -0.60 10.33 -8.26
N TRP A 82 -1.76 10.87 -8.63
CA TRP A 82 -2.11 12.28 -8.45
C TRP A 82 -3.26 12.49 -7.46
N CYS A 83 -3.34 13.71 -6.93
CA CYS A 83 -4.47 14.33 -6.24
C CYS A 83 -4.64 15.73 -6.88
#